data_AF-A0A9W9UTV2-F1
#
_entry.id   AF-A0A9W9UTV2-F1
#
_cell.length_a   1.000
_cell.length_b   1.000
_cell.length_c   1.000
_cell.angle_alpha   90.00
_cell.angle_beta   90.00
_cell.angle_gamma   90.00
#
_symmetry.space_group_name_H-M   'P 1'
#
loop_
_entity.id
_entity.type
_entity.pdbx_description
1 polymer ?
#
loop_
_entity_poly.entity_id
_entity_poly.type
_entity_poly.pdbx_seq_one_letter_code
_entity_poly.pdbx_strand_id
1 'polypeptide(L)'
;MFYDLNVPYSPDDPEALHTLNFLAELGYTTVALSQTITGKLPPNLSPPPLPSNAPKSLQLLTRLNLTLSDPAQNQRLNSLSQAYDIVALCPTNEKTLLNACTNLECDVISLDLSVRLPFHFKFKMLSAAISRGIRLEICYGPGVTGSGLDARRNLIGNAMSLIRATRGGRGIIVSSEAKRALSLRAPWDVINLTCVWGLSQERGKEAICEEARKVTALAKLKRTSWRGIVDIVHGGEKAKTEKPTTKQKGQAKAAASAQPENTTETLKRKASLGSEAAVEPEKPLSKREIARRAKKARLERQAEDAS
;
A
#
# COMPACT_ATOMS: atom_id res chain seq x y z
N MET A 1 -7.02 -5.64 -8.15
CA MET A 1 -6.69 -4.21 -8.10
C MET A 1 -5.32 -4.06 -8.71
N PHE A 2 -5.16 -3.18 -9.67
CA PHE A 2 -3.88 -2.91 -10.32
C PHE A 2 -3.33 -1.57 -9.81
N TYR A 3 -2.03 -1.56 -9.54
CA TYR A 3 -1.33 -0.44 -8.96
C TYR A 3 -0.30 0.09 -9.96
N ASP A 4 -0.19 1.41 -10.06
CA ASP A 4 1.00 2.06 -10.62
C ASP A 4 1.57 3.01 -9.57
N LEU A 5 2.70 2.62 -8.97
CA LEU A 5 3.24 3.34 -7.83
C LEU A 5 4.25 4.42 -8.23
N ASN A 6 4.48 4.70 -9.52
CA ASN A 6 5.44 5.72 -9.93
C ASN A 6 4.95 6.47 -11.17
N VAL A 7 4.10 7.48 -10.99
CA VAL A 7 3.70 8.40 -12.07
C VAL A 7 4.27 9.77 -11.77
N PRO A 8 5.31 10.23 -12.50
CA PRO A 8 5.88 11.56 -12.31
C PRO A 8 4.79 12.63 -12.40
N TYR A 9 4.77 13.55 -11.43
CA TYR A 9 3.72 14.55 -11.34
C TYR A 9 4.27 15.93 -10.98
N SER A 10 3.77 16.94 -11.68
CA SER A 10 3.90 18.35 -11.34
C SER A 10 2.52 19.00 -11.41
N PRO A 11 2.13 19.86 -10.44
CA PRO A 11 0.86 20.58 -10.50
C PRO A 11 0.68 21.43 -11.76
N ASP A 12 1.79 21.91 -12.34
CA ASP A 12 1.80 22.77 -13.51
C ASP A 12 1.78 21.99 -14.84
N ASP A 13 1.80 20.65 -14.80
CA ASP A 13 1.82 19.81 -16.00
C ASP A 13 0.41 19.66 -16.60
N PRO A 14 0.15 20.22 -17.80
CA PRO A 14 -1.17 20.10 -18.46
C PRO A 14 -1.51 18.66 -18.88
N GLU A 15 -0.51 17.79 -19.01
CA GLU A 15 -0.71 16.40 -19.44
C GLU A 15 -1.01 15.45 -18.27
N ALA A 16 -0.85 15.91 -17.03
CA ALA A 16 -1.06 15.09 -15.84
C ALA A 16 -2.49 14.51 -15.80
N LEU A 17 -3.51 15.34 -16.07
CA LEU A 17 -4.90 14.88 -16.04
C LEU A 17 -5.22 13.89 -17.17
N HIS A 18 -4.66 14.10 -18.37
CA HIS A 18 -4.80 13.16 -19.49
C HIS A 18 -4.18 11.80 -19.15
N THR A 19 -3.00 11.81 -18.53
CA THR A 19 -2.31 10.60 -18.08
C THR A 19 -3.13 9.86 -17.01
N LEU A 20 -3.76 10.57 -16.07
CA LEU A 20 -4.62 9.96 -15.05
C LEU A 20 -5.92 9.38 -15.63
N ASN A 21 -6.57 10.08 -16.55
CA ASN A 21 -7.75 9.56 -17.24
C ASN A 21 -7.40 8.27 -17.99
N PHE A 22 -6.26 8.24 -18.67
CA PHE A 22 -5.82 7.05 -19.40
C PHE A 22 -5.47 5.88 -18.46
N LEU A 23 -4.84 6.14 -17.31
CA LEU A 23 -4.63 5.10 -16.27
C LEU A 23 -5.95 4.49 -15.79
N ALA A 24 -6.96 5.32 -15.57
CA ALA A 24 -8.29 4.87 -15.17
C ALA A 24 -8.94 3.99 -16.26
N GLU A 25 -8.82 4.39 -17.53
CA GLU A 25 -9.33 3.65 -18.68
C GLU A 25 -8.63 2.28 -18.85
N LEU A 26 -7.31 2.24 -18.65
CA LEU A 26 -6.53 1.00 -18.67
C LEU A 26 -6.87 0.03 -17.51
N GLY A 27 -7.62 0.48 -16.51
CA GLY A 27 -8.09 -0.34 -15.39
C GLY A 27 -7.18 -0.31 -14.15
N TYR A 28 -6.30 0.68 -14.02
CA TYR A 28 -5.61 0.93 -12.75
C TYR A 28 -6.59 1.46 -11.71
N THR A 29 -6.37 1.12 -10.44
CA THR A 29 -7.25 1.53 -9.33
C THR A 29 -6.55 2.40 -8.31
N THR A 30 -5.23 2.27 -8.19
CA THR A 30 -4.43 3.05 -7.25
C THR A 30 -3.16 3.53 -7.94
N VAL A 31 -2.93 4.84 -7.88
CA VAL A 31 -1.82 5.50 -8.56
C VAL A 31 -1.06 6.36 -7.57
N ALA A 32 0.26 6.26 -7.55
CA ALA A 32 1.09 7.15 -6.75
C ALA A 32 1.79 8.21 -7.62
N LEU A 33 1.52 9.47 -7.31
CA LEU A 33 2.09 10.64 -7.97
C LEU A 33 3.46 10.93 -7.36
N SER A 34 4.52 10.81 -8.15
CA SER A 34 5.90 10.92 -7.68
C SER A 34 6.51 12.29 -7.92
N GLN A 35 7.11 12.85 -6.86
CA GLN A 35 8.01 13.99 -6.92
C GLN A 35 9.45 13.49 -6.76
N THR A 36 10.33 13.84 -7.70
CA THR A 36 11.74 13.42 -7.66
C THR A 36 12.63 14.55 -7.16
N ILE A 37 13.50 14.25 -6.19
CA ILE A 37 14.44 15.22 -5.61
C ILE A 37 15.84 14.63 -5.64
N THR A 38 16.78 15.44 -6.13
CA THR A 38 18.20 15.11 -6.20
C THR A 38 19.00 16.17 -5.45
N GLY A 39 19.97 15.74 -4.66
CA GLY A 39 20.84 16.64 -3.90
C GLY A 39 20.26 17.06 -2.56
N LYS A 40 20.45 18.34 -2.17
CA LYS A 40 20.08 18.84 -0.85
C LYS A 40 18.56 18.95 -0.72
N LEU A 41 18.01 18.37 0.35
CA LEU A 41 16.58 18.44 0.66
C LEU A 41 16.17 19.89 0.98
N PRO A 42 15.09 20.41 0.37
CA PRO A 42 14.52 21.71 0.74
C PRO A 42 14.06 21.73 2.20
N PRO A 43 14.15 22.87 2.92
CA PRO A 43 13.79 22.96 4.34
C PRO A 43 12.33 22.61 4.60
N ASN A 44 11.39 23.08 3.78
CA ASN A 44 9.96 22.79 3.90
C ASN A 44 9.50 21.95 2.72
N LEU A 45 9.77 20.64 2.77
CA LEU A 45 9.36 19.73 1.71
C LEU A 45 8.01 19.10 2.05
N SER A 46 6.99 19.42 1.25
CA SER A 46 5.65 18.85 1.32
C SER A 46 5.25 18.26 -0.03
N PRO A 47 4.37 17.24 -0.06
CA PRO A 47 3.87 16.71 -1.32
C PRO A 47 3.16 17.80 -2.13
N PRO A 48 3.24 17.74 -3.48
CA PRO A 48 2.47 18.62 -4.34
C PRO A 48 0.96 18.38 -4.15
N PRO A 49 0.12 19.42 -4.29
CA PRO A 49 -1.33 19.26 -4.18
C PRO A 49 -1.84 18.29 -5.24
N LEU A 50 -2.70 17.36 -4.82
CA LEU A 50 -3.34 16.41 -5.72
C LEU A 50 -4.29 17.13 -6.69
N PRO A 51 -4.42 16.66 -7.94
CA PRO A 51 -5.31 17.27 -8.91
C PRO A 51 -6.78 17.11 -8.48
N SER A 52 -7.51 18.23 -8.38
CA SER A 52 -8.91 18.25 -7.94
C SER A 52 -9.86 17.51 -8.89
N ASN A 53 -9.53 17.49 -10.18
CA ASN A 53 -10.35 16.92 -11.25
C ASN A 53 -9.95 15.48 -11.63
N ALA A 54 -9.21 14.78 -10.77
CA ALA A 54 -8.79 13.41 -11.04
C ALA A 54 -9.99 12.44 -11.17
N PRO A 55 -9.85 11.34 -11.93
CA PRO A 55 -10.87 10.30 -12.02
C PRO A 55 -11.23 9.74 -10.64
N LYS A 56 -12.53 9.72 -10.30
CA LYS A 56 -13.02 9.20 -9.01
C LYS A 56 -12.78 7.71 -8.81
N SER A 57 -12.54 6.97 -9.89
CA SER A 57 -12.18 5.55 -9.86
C SER A 57 -10.74 5.31 -9.36
N LEU A 58 -9.89 6.34 -9.38
CA LEU A 58 -8.51 6.26 -8.95
C LEU A 58 -8.35 6.73 -7.50
N GLN A 59 -7.71 5.88 -6.70
CA GLN A 59 -7.12 6.32 -5.44
C GLN A 59 -5.74 6.90 -5.71
N LEU A 60 -5.58 8.21 -5.47
CA LEU A 60 -4.29 8.88 -5.61
C LEU A 60 -3.50 8.83 -4.30
N LEU A 61 -2.21 8.53 -4.43
CA LEU A 61 -1.22 8.55 -3.36
C LEU A 61 -0.11 9.54 -3.70
N THR A 62 0.54 10.07 -2.68
CA THR A 62 1.71 10.93 -2.81
C THR A 62 3.00 10.12 -2.62
N ARG A 63 3.97 10.30 -3.52
CA ARG A 63 5.24 9.58 -3.46
C ARG A 63 6.42 10.52 -3.59
N LEU A 64 7.45 10.30 -2.78
CA LEU A 64 8.75 10.94 -2.90
C LEU A 64 9.78 9.97 -3.49
N ASN A 65 10.49 10.37 -4.55
CA ASN A 65 11.69 9.70 -5.06
C ASN A 65 12.92 10.51 -4.64
N LEU A 66 13.74 9.96 -3.74
CA LEU A 66 14.96 10.63 -3.26
C LEU A 66 16.21 9.96 -3.84
N THR A 67 16.94 10.69 -4.68
CA THR A 67 18.22 10.21 -5.23
C THR A 67 19.29 10.21 -4.15
N LEU A 68 19.92 9.06 -3.93
CA LEU A 68 21.00 8.88 -2.95
C LEU A 68 22.34 8.68 -3.65
N SER A 69 23.17 9.71 -3.61
CA SER A 69 24.54 9.67 -4.11
C SER A 69 25.58 9.46 -3.00
N ASP A 70 25.27 9.88 -1.77
CA ASP A 70 26.13 9.74 -0.61
C ASP A 70 25.36 9.10 0.55
N PRO A 71 25.90 8.06 1.24
CA PRO A 71 25.31 7.49 2.45
C PRO A 71 25.05 8.51 3.57
N ALA A 72 25.66 9.70 3.57
CA ALA A 72 25.40 10.77 4.54
C ALA A 72 24.05 11.51 4.30
N GLN A 73 23.42 11.34 3.13
CA GLN A 73 22.16 12.01 2.76
C GLN A 73 20.92 11.37 3.44
N ASN A 74 20.96 11.18 4.77
CA ASN A 74 19.90 10.51 5.53
C ASN A 74 19.11 11.44 6.44
N GLN A 75 19.45 12.73 6.47
CA GLN A 75 18.85 13.67 7.41
C GLN A 75 17.40 13.95 6.98
N ARG A 76 16.45 13.62 7.87
CA ARG A 76 14.99 13.87 7.77
C ARG A 76 14.11 12.84 7.04
N LEU A 77 14.56 11.60 6.84
CA LEU A 77 13.68 10.56 6.25
C LEU A 77 12.39 10.37 7.07
N ASN A 78 12.49 10.34 8.40
CA ASN A 78 11.31 10.11 9.27
C ASN A 78 10.23 11.18 9.12
N SER A 79 10.61 12.47 9.04
CA SER A 79 9.64 13.54 8.83
C SER A 79 9.01 13.48 7.43
N LEU A 80 9.79 13.07 6.41
CA LEU A 80 9.28 12.89 5.05
C LEU A 80 8.34 11.70 4.94
N SER A 81 8.63 10.62 5.66
CA SER A 81 7.74 9.46 5.76
C SER A 81 6.38 9.82 6.35
N GLN A 82 6.28 10.85 7.20
CA GLN A 82 4.99 11.34 7.71
C GLN A 82 4.25 12.25 6.72
N ALA A 83 4.97 12.89 5.79
CA ALA A 83 4.40 13.85 4.84
C ALA A 83 3.91 13.21 3.53
N TYR A 84 4.53 12.11 3.09
CA TYR A 84 4.20 11.41 1.83
C TYR A 84 3.64 10.04 2.11
N ASP A 85 2.70 9.54 1.30
CA ASP A 85 2.16 8.18 1.45
C ASP A 85 3.20 7.08 1.15
N ILE A 86 4.17 7.35 0.27
CA ILE A 86 5.24 6.42 -0.10
C ILE A 86 6.58 7.18 -0.16
N VAL A 87 7.63 6.63 0.45
CA VAL A 87 9.00 7.13 0.29
C VAL A 87 9.85 6.09 -0.42
N ALA A 88 10.36 6.47 -1.60
CA ALA A 88 11.24 5.66 -2.42
C ALA A 88 12.66 6.25 -2.44
N LEU A 89 13.66 5.38 -2.26
CA LEU A 89 15.06 5.75 -2.37
C LEU A 89 15.62 5.30 -3.72
N CYS A 90 16.38 6.18 -4.37
CA CYS A 90 16.98 5.95 -5.68
C CYS A 90 18.52 5.93 -5.56
N PRO A 91 19.12 4.83 -5.10
CA PRO A 91 20.57 4.75 -4.93
C PRO A 91 21.31 4.68 -6.27
N THR A 92 22.39 5.48 -6.40
CA THR A 92 23.19 5.58 -7.64
C THR A 92 24.48 4.75 -7.62
N ASN A 93 24.87 4.20 -6.46
CA ASN A 93 26.08 3.41 -6.31
C ASN A 93 25.90 2.26 -5.30
N GLU A 94 26.87 1.34 -5.24
CA GLU A 94 26.77 0.14 -4.40
C GLU A 94 26.69 0.47 -2.91
N LYS A 95 27.39 1.53 -2.46
CA LYS A 95 27.41 1.94 -1.05
C LYS A 95 26.05 2.49 -0.62
N THR A 96 25.43 3.34 -1.45
CA THR A 96 24.09 3.86 -1.15
C THR A 96 23.01 2.79 -1.26
N LEU A 97 23.15 1.84 -2.19
CA LEU A 97 22.26 0.69 -2.27
C LEU A 97 22.34 -0.21 -1.04
N LEU A 98 23.57 -0.52 -0.58
CA LEU A 98 23.77 -1.30 0.65
C LEU A 98 23.13 -0.59 1.84
N ASN A 99 23.39 0.70 2.01
CA ASN A 99 22.83 1.49 3.10
C ASN A 99 21.29 1.53 3.06
N ALA A 100 20.70 1.70 1.87
CA ALA A 100 19.25 1.65 1.68
C ALA A 100 18.67 0.29 2.07
N CYS A 101 19.35 -0.80 1.72
CA CYS A 101 18.90 -2.15 2.03
C CYS A 101 18.98 -2.51 3.51
N THR A 102 19.98 -2.01 4.25
CA THR A 102 20.25 -2.44 5.63
C THR A 102 19.76 -1.46 6.69
N ASN A 103 19.94 -0.15 6.47
CA ASN A 103 19.86 0.84 7.54
C ASN A 103 18.71 1.83 7.35
N LEU A 104 18.42 2.25 6.11
CA LEU A 104 17.47 3.34 5.87
C LEU A 104 16.03 2.86 5.95
N GLU A 105 15.17 3.71 6.52
CA GLU A 105 13.72 3.51 6.54
C GLU A 105 13.11 4.09 5.27
N CYS A 106 12.67 3.21 4.38
CA CYS A 106 11.91 3.55 3.18
C CYS A 106 10.85 2.48 2.92
N ASP A 107 10.02 2.72 1.91
CA ASP A 107 8.98 1.77 1.49
C ASP A 107 9.39 1.06 0.20
N VAL A 108 10.09 1.76 -0.70
CA VAL A 108 10.55 1.27 -2.00
C VAL A 108 12.02 1.65 -2.25
N ILE A 109 12.78 0.75 -2.87
CA ILE A 109 14.07 1.07 -3.49
C ILE A 109 13.85 1.04 -5.00
N SER A 110 13.90 2.21 -5.62
CA SER A 110 13.74 2.38 -7.06
C SER A 110 15.10 2.51 -7.72
N LEU A 111 15.34 1.75 -8.78
CA LEU A 111 16.63 1.71 -9.45
C LEU A 111 16.45 2.17 -10.89
N ASP A 112 17.32 3.08 -11.33
CA ASP A 112 17.41 3.38 -12.76
C ASP A 112 18.11 2.22 -13.47
N LEU A 113 17.30 1.28 -13.96
CA LEU A 113 17.78 0.12 -14.70
C LEU A 113 18.06 0.46 -16.17
N SER A 114 17.74 1.65 -16.65
CA SER A 114 17.94 2.06 -18.04
C SER A 114 19.39 2.45 -18.36
N VAL A 115 20.21 2.65 -17.33
CA VAL A 115 21.63 3.00 -17.48
C VAL A 115 22.54 1.79 -17.22
N ARG A 116 23.80 1.90 -17.65
CA ARG A 116 24.82 0.91 -17.26
C ARG A 116 25.15 1.10 -15.78
N LEU A 117 24.65 0.20 -14.94
CA LEU A 117 24.88 0.27 -13.49
C LEU A 117 26.37 0.06 -13.16
N PRO A 118 26.93 0.84 -12.22
CA PRO A 118 28.33 0.71 -11.81
C PRO A 118 28.56 -0.43 -10.79
N PHE A 119 27.56 -1.29 -10.55
CA PHE A 119 27.60 -2.35 -9.56
C PHE A 119 26.73 -3.54 -9.96
N HIS A 120 26.92 -4.66 -9.26
CA HIS A 120 26.12 -5.87 -9.42
C HIS A 120 25.19 -6.11 -8.23
N PHE A 121 24.04 -6.73 -8.49
CA PHE A 121 23.08 -7.09 -7.45
C PHE A 121 23.55 -8.30 -6.64
N LYS A 122 23.58 -8.15 -5.31
CA LYS A 122 23.97 -9.20 -4.36
C LYS A 122 22.75 -9.71 -3.58
N PHE A 123 22.51 -11.01 -3.62
CA PHE A 123 21.34 -11.64 -2.97
C PHE A 123 21.20 -11.27 -1.48
N LYS A 124 22.28 -11.36 -0.69
CA LYS A 124 22.23 -11.08 0.76
C LYS A 124 21.71 -9.67 1.05
N MET A 125 22.18 -8.69 0.28
CA MET A 125 21.80 -7.28 0.42
C MET A 125 20.32 -7.07 0.06
N LEU A 126 19.90 -7.56 -1.10
CA LEU A 126 18.51 -7.42 -1.56
C LEU A 126 17.52 -8.19 -0.65
N SER A 127 17.90 -9.39 -0.22
CA SER A 127 17.10 -10.22 0.68
C SER A 127 16.88 -9.54 2.03
N ALA A 128 17.87 -8.79 2.54
CA ALA A 128 17.74 -8.03 3.79
C ALA A 128 16.71 -6.89 3.67
N ALA A 129 16.67 -6.19 2.53
CA ALA A 129 15.63 -5.19 2.26
C ALA A 129 14.25 -5.84 2.19
N ILE A 130 14.12 -6.94 1.44
CA ILE A 130 12.86 -7.66 1.25
C ILE A 130 12.30 -8.19 2.57
N SER A 131 13.14 -8.70 3.47
CA SER A 131 12.71 -9.20 4.78
C SER A 131 12.24 -8.09 5.71
N ARG A 132 12.70 -6.85 5.51
CA ARG A 132 12.22 -5.65 6.23
C ARG A 132 10.90 -5.10 5.65
N GLY A 133 10.35 -5.75 4.63
CA GLY A 133 9.12 -5.32 3.95
C GLY A 133 9.34 -4.25 2.88
N ILE A 134 10.59 -3.94 2.53
CA ILE A 134 10.92 -3.02 1.44
C ILE A 134 10.78 -3.77 0.10
N ARG A 135 10.37 -3.06 -0.95
CA ARG A 135 10.27 -3.62 -2.31
C ARG A 135 11.23 -2.95 -3.28
N LEU A 136 11.70 -3.74 -4.23
CA LEU A 136 12.59 -3.31 -5.30
C LEU A 136 11.74 -2.97 -6.52
N GLU A 137 11.90 -1.79 -7.06
CA GLU A 137 11.08 -1.34 -8.20
C GLU A 137 11.82 -1.46 -9.52
N ILE A 138 11.10 -1.95 -10.53
CA ILE A 138 11.46 -1.86 -11.94
C ILE A 138 10.52 -0.87 -12.62
N CYS A 139 11.08 0.21 -13.17
CA CYS A 139 10.33 1.14 -14.00
C CYS A 139 10.39 0.71 -15.46
N TYR A 140 9.24 0.44 -16.08
CA TYR A 140 9.20 -0.03 -17.48
C TYR A 140 9.27 1.11 -18.51
N GLY A 141 8.86 2.32 -18.12
CA GLY A 141 8.75 3.49 -18.99
C GLY A 141 9.97 3.70 -19.87
N PRO A 142 11.21 3.78 -19.33
CA PRO A 142 12.42 4.00 -20.12
C PRO A 142 12.67 2.97 -21.23
N GLY A 143 12.20 1.72 -21.09
CA GLY A 143 12.38 0.68 -22.11
C GLY A 143 11.30 0.68 -23.20
N VAL A 144 10.13 1.24 -22.89
CA VAL A 144 8.98 1.31 -23.78
C VAL A 144 8.96 2.61 -24.57
N THR A 145 9.35 3.71 -23.94
CA THR A 145 9.55 5.00 -24.60
C THR A 145 10.83 4.95 -25.43
N GLY A 146 10.89 5.72 -26.52
CA GLY A 146 12.03 5.78 -27.43
C GLY A 146 13.31 6.38 -26.83
N SER A 147 13.60 6.16 -25.55
CA SER A 147 14.79 6.64 -24.80
C SER A 147 16.12 6.07 -25.33
N GLY A 148 16.12 5.45 -26.51
CA GLY A 148 17.28 4.87 -27.18
C GLY A 148 17.36 3.34 -27.05
N LEU A 149 18.02 2.71 -28.01
CA LEU A 149 18.28 1.27 -28.02
C LEU A 149 19.14 0.84 -26.81
N ASP A 150 20.06 1.70 -26.38
CA ASP A 150 20.92 1.44 -25.22
C ASP A 150 20.11 1.38 -23.91
N ALA A 151 19.16 2.29 -23.71
CA ALA A 151 18.32 2.31 -22.52
C ALA A 151 17.50 1.03 -22.39
N ARG A 152 16.90 0.57 -23.51
CA ARG A 152 16.17 -0.69 -23.56
C ARG A 152 17.08 -1.89 -23.28
N ARG A 153 18.27 -1.96 -23.89
CA ARG A 153 19.23 -3.06 -23.68
C ARG A 153 19.66 -3.13 -22.21
N ASN A 154 20.00 -2.00 -21.62
CA ASN A 154 20.40 -1.91 -20.22
C ASN A 154 19.25 -2.31 -19.29
N LEU A 155 18.03 -1.82 -19.54
CA LEU A 155 16.85 -2.18 -18.75
C LEU A 155 16.64 -3.70 -18.72
N ILE A 156 16.67 -4.36 -19.89
CA ILE A 156 16.51 -5.81 -19.97
C ILE A 156 17.62 -6.52 -19.18
N GLY A 157 18.89 -6.18 -19.42
CA GLY A 157 20.03 -6.83 -18.76
C GLY A 157 20.03 -6.63 -17.24
N ASN A 158 19.76 -5.41 -16.79
CA ASN A 158 19.72 -5.07 -15.37
C ASN A 158 18.50 -5.69 -14.67
N ALA A 159 17.32 -5.67 -15.30
CA ALA A 159 16.11 -6.32 -14.78
C ALA A 159 16.33 -7.84 -14.63
N MET A 160 16.88 -8.51 -15.64
CA MET A 160 17.25 -9.93 -15.56
C MET A 160 18.23 -10.20 -14.41
N SER A 161 19.23 -9.31 -14.23
CA SER A 161 20.18 -9.44 -13.12
C SER A 161 19.51 -9.26 -11.75
N LEU A 162 18.57 -8.33 -11.62
CA LEU A 162 17.80 -8.08 -10.40
C LEU A 162 16.90 -9.26 -10.06
N ILE A 163 16.17 -9.79 -11.06
CA ILE A 163 15.28 -10.95 -10.93
C ILE A 163 16.05 -12.19 -10.49
N ARG A 164 17.22 -12.43 -11.09
CA ARG A 164 18.12 -13.52 -10.69
C ARG A 164 18.60 -13.33 -9.25
N ALA A 165 19.05 -12.12 -8.90
CA ALA A 165 19.56 -11.80 -7.57
C ALA A 165 18.48 -11.85 -6.47
N THR A 166 17.19 -11.78 -6.83
CA THR A 166 16.04 -11.89 -5.91
C THR A 166 15.39 -13.28 -5.92
N ARG A 167 16.08 -14.30 -6.45
CA ARG A 167 15.61 -15.69 -6.55
C ARG A 167 14.27 -15.81 -7.29
N GLY A 168 14.23 -15.27 -8.51
CA GLY A 168 13.06 -15.36 -9.39
C GLY A 168 12.02 -14.27 -9.11
N GLY A 169 12.47 -13.08 -8.69
CA GLY A 169 11.61 -11.90 -8.63
C GLY A 169 10.85 -11.69 -7.33
N ARG A 170 11.32 -12.23 -6.20
CA ARG A 170 10.66 -11.99 -4.91
C ARG A 170 10.80 -10.53 -4.51
N GLY A 171 9.70 -9.93 -4.05
CA GLY A 171 9.70 -8.56 -3.54
C GLY A 171 9.98 -7.50 -4.59
N ILE A 172 9.69 -7.79 -5.86
CA ILE A 172 9.74 -6.82 -6.95
C ILE A 172 8.35 -6.18 -7.12
N ILE A 173 8.33 -4.88 -7.37
CA ILE A 173 7.17 -4.16 -7.91
C ILE A 173 7.52 -3.57 -9.27
N VAL A 174 6.50 -3.34 -10.09
CA VAL A 174 6.66 -2.76 -11.43
C VAL A 174 5.79 -1.52 -11.53
N SER A 175 6.38 -0.41 -11.97
CA SER A 175 5.70 0.87 -12.15
C SER A 175 6.04 1.46 -13.50
N SER A 176 5.26 2.45 -13.95
CA SER A 176 5.46 3.02 -15.28
C SER A 176 6.62 4.01 -15.36
N GLU A 177 6.77 4.91 -14.39
CA GLU A 177 7.57 6.13 -14.52
C GLU A 177 7.23 6.93 -15.81
N ALA A 178 5.97 6.81 -16.24
CA ALA A 178 5.50 7.42 -17.48
C ALA A 178 5.17 8.89 -17.27
N LYS A 179 5.91 9.78 -17.94
CA LYS A 179 5.61 11.22 -17.97
C LYS A 179 4.41 11.59 -18.84
N ARG A 180 3.98 10.69 -19.72
CA ARG A 180 2.93 10.93 -20.73
C ARG A 180 2.07 9.69 -20.91
N ALA A 181 0.82 9.89 -21.31
CA ALA A 181 -0.15 8.80 -21.52
C ALA A 181 0.34 7.72 -22.50
N LEU A 182 1.02 8.11 -23.59
CA LEU A 182 1.54 7.18 -24.61
C LEU A 182 2.55 6.14 -24.09
N SER A 183 3.20 6.46 -22.97
CA SER A 183 4.21 5.61 -22.33
C SER A 183 3.58 4.54 -21.44
N LEU A 184 2.29 4.65 -21.12
CA LEU A 184 1.57 3.71 -20.27
C LEU A 184 1.20 2.44 -21.03
N ARG A 185 1.06 1.34 -20.30
CA ARG A 185 0.62 0.04 -20.81
C ARG A 185 -0.47 -0.53 -19.91
N ALA A 186 -1.37 -1.32 -20.49
CA ALA A 186 -2.39 -2.00 -19.72
C ALA A 186 -1.73 -2.98 -18.73
N PRO A 187 -2.32 -3.24 -17.55
CA PRO A 187 -1.73 -4.12 -16.54
C PRO A 187 -1.32 -5.50 -17.08
N TRP A 188 -2.13 -6.09 -17.95
CA TRP A 188 -1.83 -7.40 -18.56
C TRP A 188 -0.65 -7.35 -19.55
N ASP A 189 -0.46 -6.23 -20.26
CA ASP A 189 0.71 -6.04 -21.12
C ASP A 189 1.97 -5.85 -20.29
N VAL A 190 1.88 -5.18 -19.15
CA VAL A 190 2.99 -5.06 -18.19
C VAL A 190 3.37 -6.44 -17.65
N ILE A 191 2.40 -7.30 -17.31
CA ILE A 191 2.69 -8.69 -16.90
C ILE A 191 3.45 -9.42 -18.02
N ASN A 192 2.97 -9.34 -19.26
CA ASN A 192 3.64 -9.99 -20.39
C ASN A 192 5.05 -9.44 -20.63
N LEU A 193 5.24 -8.13 -20.49
CA LEU A 193 6.55 -7.49 -20.60
C LEU A 193 7.52 -8.00 -19.53
N THR A 194 7.06 -8.19 -18.30
CA THR A 194 7.93 -8.72 -17.24
C THR A 194 8.36 -10.16 -17.48
N CYS A 195 7.58 -10.95 -18.21
CA CYS A 195 7.99 -12.28 -18.66
C CYS A 195 9.21 -12.23 -19.58
N VAL A 196 9.32 -11.20 -20.43
CA VAL A 196 10.50 -10.98 -21.28
C VAL A 196 11.77 -10.77 -20.46
N TRP A 197 11.65 -10.21 -19.25
CA TRP A 197 12.77 -10.01 -18.33
C TRP A 197 13.06 -11.22 -17.44
N GLY A 198 12.26 -12.29 -17.55
CA GLY A 198 12.47 -13.54 -16.80
C GLY A 198 11.65 -13.67 -15.51
N LEU A 199 10.63 -12.83 -15.29
CA LEU A 199 9.59 -13.15 -14.30
C LEU A 199 8.68 -14.26 -14.84
N SER A 200 8.14 -15.09 -13.94
CA SER A 200 6.97 -15.90 -14.30
C SER A 200 5.73 -15.01 -14.40
N GLN A 201 4.71 -15.45 -15.15
CA GLN A 201 3.45 -14.71 -15.26
C GLN A 201 2.82 -14.44 -13.89
N GLU A 202 2.89 -15.41 -12.97
CA GLU A 202 2.45 -15.26 -11.59
C GLU A 202 3.20 -14.15 -10.85
N ARG A 203 4.54 -14.13 -10.94
CA ARG A 203 5.37 -13.08 -10.31
C ARG A 203 5.15 -11.72 -10.96
N GLY A 204 4.95 -11.67 -12.27
CA GLY A 204 4.60 -10.45 -12.98
C GLY A 204 3.27 -9.87 -12.48
N LYS A 205 2.25 -10.72 -12.30
CA LYS A 205 0.97 -10.31 -11.70
C LYS A 205 1.13 -9.84 -10.27
N GLU A 206 1.88 -10.59 -9.45
CA GLU A 206 2.18 -10.22 -8.06
C GLU A 206 2.86 -8.85 -7.95
N ALA A 207 3.78 -8.53 -8.86
CA ALA A 207 4.54 -7.29 -8.84
C ALA A 207 3.66 -6.03 -8.99
N ILE A 208 2.57 -6.11 -9.75
CA ILE A 208 1.64 -4.99 -9.98
C ILE A 208 0.37 -5.06 -9.12
N CYS A 209 0.14 -6.16 -8.41
CA CYS A 209 -1.03 -6.39 -7.57
C CYS A 209 -0.63 -6.56 -6.10
N GLU A 210 -0.26 -7.77 -5.71
CA GLU A 210 -0.05 -8.17 -4.31
C GLU A 210 1.14 -7.46 -3.66
N GLU A 211 2.27 -7.36 -4.34
CA GLU A 211 3.47 -6.70 -3.81
C GLU A 211 3.28 -5.18 -3.71
N ALA A 212 2.66 -4.56 -4.72
CA ALA A 212 2.29 -3.14 -4.67
C ALA A 212 1.27 -2.84 -3.55
N ARG A 213 0.30 -3.74 -3.32
CA ARG A 213 -0.62 -3.64 -2.19
C ARG A 213 0.10 -3.77 -0.85
N LYS A 214 1.08 -4.67 -0.73
CA LYS A 214 1.88 -4.82 0.50
C LYS A 214 2.64 -3.52 0.81
N VAL A 215 3.24 -2.88 -0.20
CA VAL A 215 3.92 -1.58 -0.04
C VAL A 215 2.96 -0.53 0.49
N THR A 216 1.84 -0.32 -0.20
CA THR A 216 0.87 0.74 0.17
C THR A 216 0.24 0.50 1.55
N ALA A 217 -0.10 -0.75 1.89
CA ALA A 217 -0.66 -1.09 3.18
C ALA A 217 0.35 -0.91 4.33
N LEU A 218 1.59 -1.39 4.15
CA LEU A 218 2.65 -1.26 5.15
C LEU A 218 3.04 0.21 5.34
N ALA A 219 3.15 0.96 4.25
CA ALA A 219 3.44 2.39 4.26
C ALA A 219 2.37 3.17 5.05
N LYS A 220 1.09 2.91 4.77
CA LYS A 220 -0.02 3.50 5.52
C LYS A 220 0.03 3.14 7.00
N LEU A 221 0.28 1.86 7.32
CA LEU A 221 0.37 1.39 8.70
C LEU A 221 1.48 2.11 9.47
N LYS A 222 2.68 2.28 8.89
CA LYS A 222 3.79 3.01 9.53
C LYS A 222 3.45 4.47 9.87
N ARG A 223 2.52 5.08 9.12
CA ARG A 223 2.14 6.50 9.26
C ARG A 223 1.00 6.71 10.25
N THR A 224 0.01 5.81 10.23
CA THR A 224 -1.21 5.97 11.03
C THR A 224 -1.19 5.16 12.33
N SER A 225 -0.24 4.24 12.50
CA SER A 225 -0.16 3.38 13.68
C SER A 225 1.09 3.67 14.50
N TRP A 226 1.00 3.43 15.79
CA TRP A 226 2.16 3.39 16.67
C TRP A 226 2.57 1.94 16.90
N ARG A 227 3.72 1.52 16.39
CA ARG A 227 4.25 0.15 16.55
C ARG A 227 3.22 -0.95 16.17
N GLY A 228 2.40 -0.70 15.15
CA GLY A 228 1.37 -1.64 14.68
C GLY A 228 0.03 -1.55 15.42
N ILE A 229 -0.10 -0.67 16.41
CA ILE A 229 -1.37 -0.41 17.11
C ILE A 229 -2.16 0.61 16.30
N VAL A 230 -3.33 0.21 15.79
CA VAL A 230 -4.24 1.06 15.01
C VAL A 230 -5.35 1.56 15.94
N ASP A 231 -5.43 2.87 16.13
CA ASP A 231 -6.56 3.50 16.81
C ASP A 231 -7.75 3.61 15.85
N ILE A 232 -8.86 2.94 16.18
CA ILE A 232 -10.08 2.94 15.37
C ILE A 232 -11.05 3.93 16.02
N VAL A 233 -11.02 5.17 15.54
CA VAL A 233 -11.99 6.19 15.96
C VAL A 233 -13.32 5.91 15.24
N HIS A 234 -14.29 5.36 15.97
CA HIS A 234 -15.63 5.13 15.44
C HIS A 234 -16.35 6.48 15.27
N GLY A 235 -16.48 6.96 14.03
CA GLY A 235 -17.03 8.28 13.69
C GLY A 235 -18.55 8.47 13.92
N GLY A 236 -19.15 7.66 14.78
CA GLY A 236 -20.60 7.61 15.01
C GLY A 236 -21.39 6.94 13.88
N GLU A 237 -22.60 6.47 14.17
CA GLU A 237 -23.53 6.06 13.11
C GLU A 237 -24.04 7.32 12.39
N LYS A 238 -23.97 7.35 11.06
CA LYS A 238 -24.63 8.40 10.28
C LYS A 238 -26.12 8.31 10.58
N ALA A 239 -26.70 9.38 11.15
CA ALA A 239 -28.13 9.48 11.39
C ALA A 239 -28.87 9.13 10.09
N LYS A 240 -29.67 8.06 10.14
CA LYS A 240 -30.56 7.70 9.03
C LYS A 240 -31.47 8.90 8.83
N THR A 241 -31.38 9.53 7.66
CA THR A 241 -32.31 10.57 7.25
C THR A 241 -33.63 9.87 7.01
N GLU A 242 -34.50 9.83 8.02
CA GLU A 242 -35.89 9.45 7.84
C GLU A 242 -36.49 10.40 6.81
N LYS A 243 -36.86 9.85 5.65
CA LYS A 243 -37.62 10.60 4.65
C LYS A 243 -38.94 11.00 5.32
N PRO A 244 -39.32 12.29 5.34
CA PRO A 244 -40.58 12.69 5.94
C PRO A 244 -41.73 12.18 5.06
N THR A 245 -42.41 11.13 5.52
CA THR A 245 -43.72 10.74 4.99
C THR A 245 -44.73 11.83 5.31
N THR A 246 -45.36 12.33 4.27
CA THR A 246 -46.23 13.50 4.29
C THR A 246 -47.61 13.13 4.84
N LYS A 247 -47.97 13.77 5.97
CA LYS A 247 -49.32 14.17 6.46
C LYS A 247 -50.37 13.08 6.78
N GLN A 248 -50.88 13.15 8.01
CA GLN A 248 -52.23 13.70 8.25
C GLN A 248 -52.32 14.38 9.64
N LYS A 249 -52.95 15.56 9.65
CA LYS A 249 -53.23 16.40 10.83
C LYS A 249 -54.44 15.86 11.59
N GLY A 250 -54.34 15.82 12.91
CA GLY A 250 -55.47 15.75 13.84
C GLY A 250 -55.08 16.45 15.15
N GLN A 251 -55.86 17.46 15.56
CA GLN A 251 -55.62 18.36 16.69
C GLN A 251 -55.86 17.69 18.05
N ALA A 252 -55.11 18.07 19.09
CA ALA A 252 -55.59 18.90 20.23
C ALA A 252 -54.86 18.62 21.57
N LYS A 253 -54.22 19.70 22.07
CA LYS A 253 -54.19 20.24 23.46
C LYS A 253 -53.73 19.42 24.69
N ALA A 254 -52.64 19.95 25.28
CA ALA A 254 -52.53 20.62 26.60
C ALA A 254 -51.87 19.90 27.82
N ALA A 255 -51.14 20.76 28.58
CA ALA A 255 -50.58 20.67 29.94
C ALA A 255 -49.24 19.90 30.09
N ALA A 256 -48.10 20.59 30.33
CA ALA A 256 -47.54 21.03 31.64
C ALA A 256 -47.04 19.83 32.48
N SER A 257 -45.87 19.76 33.13
CA SER A 257 -44.77 20.66 33.51
C SER A 257 -43.69 19.81 34.22
N ALA A 258 -42.49 20.37 34.40
CA ALA A 258 -41.42 19.99 35.36
C ALA A 258 -40.24 19.10 34.89
N GLN A 259 -39.06 19.72 34.83
CA GLN A 259 -37.75 19.14 35.20
C GLN A 259 -37.40 19.64 36.63
N PRO A 260 -36.23 19.32 37.21
CA PRO A 260 -35.68 18.00 37.57
C PRO A 260 -35.22 17.98 39.05
N GLU A 261 -35.02 16.81 39.66
CA GLU A 261 -34.29 16.72 40.94
C GLU A 261 -33.03 15.87 40.85
N ASN A 262 -31.99 16.42 41.47
CA ASN A 262 -30.65 15.90 41.67
C ASN A 262 -30.64 14.57 42.44
N THR A 263 -29.74 13.67 42.06
CA THR A 263 -29.02 12.89 43.07
C THR A 263 -27.64 12.51 42.56
N THR A 264 -26.66 13.14 43.20
CA THR A 264 -25.25 12.77 43.19
C THR A 264 -25.04 11.47 43.97
N GLU A 265 -24.41 10.46 43.38
CA GLU A 265 -23.58 9.52 44.15
C GLU A 265 -22.29 9.16 43.40
N THR A 266 -21.20 9.59 44.02
CA THR A 266 -19.82 9.18 43.79
C THR A 266 -19.57 7.77 44.29
N LEU A 267 -19.02 6.89 43.46
CA LEU A 267 -18.25 5.73 43.94
C LEU A 267 -16.96 5.54 43.13
N LYS A 268 -15.87 6.01 43.73
CA LYS A 268 -14.50 5.48 43.51
C LYS A 268 -14.40 4.11 44.18
N ARG A 269 -13.83 3.11 43.49
CA ARG A 269 -12.88 2.12 44.06
C ARG A 269 -12.25 1.34 42.89
N LYS A 270 -10.98 1.60 42.56
CA LYS A 270 -9.72 1.09 43.14
C LYS A 270 -9.38 -0.31 42.60
N ALA A 271 -8.24 -0.34 41.92
CA ALA A 271 -7.56 -1.51 41.40
C ALA A 271 -7.16 -2.50 42.51
N SER A 272 -7.12 -3.78 42.14
CA SER A 272 -6.27 -4.79 42.78
C SER A 272 -5.74 -5.75 41.73
N LEU A 273 -4.42 -5.81 41.64
CA LEU A 273 -3.65 -6.91 41.07
C LEU A 273 -3.85 -8.17 41.93
N GLY A 274 -3.97 -9.33 41.30
CA GLY A 274 -4.01 -10.63 41.97
C GLY A 274 -4.20 -11.75 40.95
N SER A 275 -3.14 -12.52 40.76
CA SER A 275 -2.99 -13.66 39.85
C SER A 275 -3.75 -14.91 40.34
N GLU A 276 -4.66 -15.46 39.53
CA GLU A 276 -5.01 -16.88 39.53
C GLU A 276 -5.41 -17.32 38.12
N ALA A 277 -5.04 -18.56 37.77
CA ALA A 277 -5.18 -19.15 36.44
C ALA A 277 -6.66 -19.28 36.03
N ALA A 278 -7.06 -18.53 34.99
CA ALA A 278 -8.40 -18.64 34.40
C ALA A 278 -8.41 -19.69 33.29
N VAL A 279 -9.14 -20.77 33.54
CA VAL A 279 -9.61 -21.75 32.55
C VAL A 279 -10.41 -20.99 31.48
N GLU A 280 -10.07 -21.17 30.20
CA GLU A 280 -10.83 -20.56 29.10
C GLU A 280 -12.29 -21.06 29.10
N PRO A 281 -13.30 -20.18 29.05
CA PRO A 281 -14.66 -20.60 28.76
C PRO A 281 -14.75 -20.96 27.26
N GLU A 282 -15.10 -22.21 26.95
CA GLU A 282 -15.32 -22.67 25.57
C GLU A 282 -16.30 -21.76 24.83
N LYS A 283 -15.90 -21.30 23.64
CA LYS A 283 -16.76 -20.50 22.76
C LYS A 283 -18.00 -21.33 22.35
N PRO A 284 -19.21 -20.77 22.40
CA PRO A 284 -20.40 -21.49 21.94
C PRO A 284 -20.29 -21.81 20.45
N LEU A 285 -20.36 -23.11 20.13
CA LEU A 285 -20.27 -23.62 18.76
C LEU A 285 -21.39 -23.06 17.88
N SER A 286 -21.07 -22.67 16.64
CA SER A 286 -22.08 -22.15 15.72
C SER A 286 -23.12 -23.24 15.39
N LYS A 287 -24.37 -22.84 15.12
CA LYS A 287 -25.46 -23.76 14.73
C LYS A 287 -25.08 -24.71 13.58
N ARG A 288 -24.22 -24.25 12.67
CA ARG A 288 -23.71 -25.02 11.53
C ARG A 288 -22.73 -26.13 11.96
N GLU A 289 -21.95 -25.87 13.00
CA GLU A 289 -20.96 -26.81 13.52
C GLU A 289 -21.59 -27.89 14.38
N ILE A 290 -22.62 -27.54 15.14
CA ILE A 290 -23.48 -28.49 15.88
C ILE A 290 -24.17 -29.46 14.90
N ALA A 291 -24.75 -28.95 13.81
CA ALA A 291 -25.39 -29.78 12.80
C ALA A 291 -24.40 -30.73 12.09
N ARG A 292 -23.18 -30.26 11.82
CA ARG A 292 -22.12 -31.10 11.22
C ARG A 292 -21.69 -32.23 12.15
N ARG A 293 -21.52 -31.95 13.45
CA ARG A 293 -21.16 -32.95 14.46
C ARG A 293 -22.29 -33.97 14.67
N ALA A 294 -23.55 -33.52 14.71
CA ALA A 294 -24.70 -34.41 14.81
C ALA A 294 -24.83 -35.36 13.61
N LYS A 295 -24.58 -34.85 12.38
CA LYS A 295 -24.58 -35.69 11.17
C LYS A 295 -23.45 -36.73 11.19
N LYS A 296 -22.26 -36.34 11.66
CA LYS A 296 -21.11 -37.25 11.77
C LYS A 296 -21.37 -38.37 12.78
N ALA A 297 -21.87 -38.04 13.96
CA ALA A 297 -22.18 -39.02 15.00
C ALA A 297 -23.27 -40.02 14.56
N ARG A 298 -24.24 -39.56 13.76
CA ARG A 298 -25.28 -40.45 13.20
C ARG A 298 -24.73 -41.41 12.15
N LEU A 299 -23.77 -40.98 11.33
CA LEU A 299 -23.09 -41.83 10.36
C LEU A 299 -22.16 -42.85 11.03
N GLU A 300 -21.46 -42.45 12.09
CA GLU A 300 -20.61 -43.36 12.87
C GLU A 300 -21.45 -44.46 13.55
N ARG A 301 -22.60 -44.12 14.15
CA ARG A 301 -23.51 -45.15 14.70
C ARG A 301 -24.07 -46.10 13.63
N GLN A 302 -24.39 -45.58 12.45
CA GLN A 302 -24.88 -46.43 11.34
C GLN A 302 -23.79 -47.35 10.78
N ALA A 303 -22.51 -47.02 10.94
CA ALA A 303 -21.39 -47.87 10.56
C ALA A 303 -21.10 -48.95 11.62
N GLU A 304 -21.32 -48.64 12.90
CA GLU A 304 -21.19 -49.60 14.01
C GLU A 304 -22.32 -50.64 14.01
N ASP A 305 -23.55 -50.27 13.68
CA ASP A 305 -24.69 -51.21 13.57
C ASP A 305 -24.63 -52.12 12.32
N ALA A 306 -23.68 -51.87 11.40
CA ALA A 306 -23.50 -52.62 10.15
C ALA A 306 -22.26 -53.53 10.14
N SER A 307 -21.56 -53.64 11.28
CA SER A 307 -20.44 -54.59 11.51
C SER A 307 -20.84 -55.67 12.50
#